data_AF-A0A173WCX1-F1
#
_entry.id   AF-A0A173WCX1-F1
#
_cell.length_a   1.000
_cell.length_b   1.000
_cell.length_c   1.000
_cell.angle_alpha   90.00
_cell.angle_beta   90.00
_cell.angle_gamma   90.00
#
_symmetry.space_group_name_H-M   'P 1'
#
loop_
_entity.id
_entity.type
_entity.pdbx_description
1 polymer ?
#
loop_
_entity_poly.entity_id
_entity_poly.type
_entity_poly.pdbx_seq_one_letter_code
_entity_poly.pdbx_strand_id
1 'polypeptide(L)'
;MYEYDEECLQTFLNMQSQLFDEPVAETLEEAEAFLEDCMAVVVDSIKDVRDYLDESGADISGMSDEELEEASEVFALPNGQYLIVEG
;
A
#
# COMPACT_ATOMS: atom_id res chain seq x y z
N MET A 1 8.05 -18.68 -1.98
CA MET A 1 7.46 -17.66 -2.87
C MET A 1 7.16 -16.54 -1.92
N TYR A 2 7.80 -15.40 -2.13
CA TYR A 2 7.46 -14.18 -1.40
C TYR A 2 6.02 -13.83 -1.77
N GLU A 3 5.20 -13.40 -0.81
CA GLU A 3 3.83 -12.94 -1.11
C GLU A 3 3.85 -11.63 -1.90
N TYR A 4 4.91 -10.85 -1.72
CA TYR A 4 5.16 -9.60 -2.40
C TYR A 4 6.41 -9.67 -3.26
N ASP A 5 6.39 -9.00 -4.40
CA ASP A 5 7.57 -8.85 -5.24
C ASP A 5 8.61 -7.95 -4.56
N GLU A 6 9.89 -8.16 -4.87
CA GLU A 6 11.00 -7.36 -4.32
C GLU A 6 10.82 -5.86 -4.60
N GLU A 7 10.29 -5.50 -5.78
CA GLU A 7 9.98 -4.10 -6.12
C GLU A 7 8.87 -3.50 -5.24
N CYS A 8 7.90 -4.31 -4.83
CA CYS A 8 6.82 -3.90 -3.92
C CYS A 8 7.39 -3.60 -2.53
N LEU A 9 8.15 -4.55 -1.97
CA LEU A 9 8.81 -4.40 -0.67
C LEU A 9 9.76 -3.20 -0.66
N GLN A 10 10.54 -3.03 -1.73
CA GLN A 10 11.47 -1.92 -1.86
C GLN A 10 10.74 -0.57 -1.97
N THR A 11 9.62 -0.51 -2.67
CA THR A 11 8.77 0.69 -2.75
C THR A 11 8.24 1.06 -1.37
N PHE A 12 7.68 0.08 -0.65
CA PHE A 12 7.21 0.29 0.72
C PHE A 12 8.34 0.82 1.63
N LEU A 13 9.52 0.18 1.65
CA LEU A 13 10.65 0.65 2.48
C LEU A 13 11.06 2.10 2.19
N ASN A 14 11.03 2.51 0.93
CA ASN A 14 11.42 3.86 0.52
C ASN A 14 10.34 4.91 0.82
N MET A 15 9.08 4.51 0.82
CA MET A 15 7.93 5.42 0.93
C MET A 15 7.17 5.28 2.25
N GLN A 16 7.55 4.36 3.15
CA GLN A 16 6.87 4.10 4.42
C GLN A 16 6.67 5.37 5.27
N SER A 17 7.53 6.38 5.10
CA SER A 17 7.39 7.68 5.77
C SER A 17 6.14 8.48 5.36
N GLN A 18 5.43 8.07 4.30
CA GLN A 18 4.17 8.69 3.90
C GLN A 18 3.00 8.26 4.80
N LEU A 19 3.13 7.08 5.43
CA LEU A 19 2.11 6.47 6.29
C LEU A 19 2.55 6.49 7.77
N PHE A 20 3.83 6.23 8.04
CA PHE A 20 4.38 6.12 9.39
C PHE A 20 5.40 7.22 9.68
N ASP A 21 5.35 7.82 10.87
CA ASP A 21 6.30 8.86 11.29
C ASP A 21 7.73 8.31 11.52
N GLU A 22 7.85 7.01 11.82
CA GLU A 22 9.11 6.30 12.04
C GLU A 22 9.18 5.05 11.14
N PRO A 23 10.38 4.62 10.72
CA PRO A 23 10.51 3.42 9.89
C PRO A 23 10.05 2.19 10.67
N VAL A 24 9.04 1.50 10.13
CA VAL A 24 8.51 0.24 10.67
C VAL A 24 9.32 -0.97 10.21
N ALA A 25 10.07 -0.82 9.12
CA ALA A 25 10.98 -1.84 8.60
C ALA A 25 12.26 -1.22 8.03
N GLU A 26 13.40 -1.90 8.21
CA GLU A 26 14.69 -1.49 7.66
C GLU A 26 15.20 -2.44 6.55
N THR A 27 14.64 -3.65 6.48
CA THR A 27 15.03 -4.70 5.51
C THR A 27 13.83 -5.25 4.74
N LEU A 28 14.09 -5.91 3.60
CA LEU A 28 13.03 -6.53 2.80
C LEU A 28 12.28 -7.61 3.58
N GLU A 29 12.97 -8.39 4.41
CA GLU A 29 12.36 -9.43 5.25
C GLU A 29 11.45 -8.81 6.33
N GLU A 30 11.87 -7.69 6.94
CA GLU A 30 11.02 -6.96 7.90
C GLU A 30 9.82 -6.30 7.22
N ALA A 31 10.02 -5.73 6.03
CA ALA A 31 8.93 -5.17 5.25
C ALA A 31 7.90 -6.23 4.86
N GLU A 32 8.34 -7.41 4.42
CA GLU A 32 7.45 -8.51 4.11
C GLU A 32 6.64 -8.93 5.34
N ALA A 33 7.32 -9.16 6.48
CA ALA A 33 6.65 -9.54 7.72
C ALA A 33 5.64 -8.47 8.18
N PHE A 34 6.01 -7.19 8.06
CA PHE A 34 5.12 -6.09 8.41
C PHE A 34 3.88 -6.04 7.50
N LEU A 35 4.07 -6.16 6.19
CA LEU A 35 2.96 -6.14 5.22
C LEU A 35 2.05 -7.36 5.37
N GLU A 36 2.59 -8.54 5.69
CA GLU A 36 1.81 -9.74 6.03
C GLU A 36 0.97 -9.51 7.31
N ASP A 37 1.58 -8.95 8.36
CA ASP A 37 0.90 -8.63 9.62
C ASP A 37 -0.19 -7.55 9.44
N CYS A 38 0.06 -6.55 8.58
CA CYS A 38 -0.89 -5.48 8.23
C CYS A 38 -1.96 -5.92 7.22
N MET A 39 -1.93 -7.17 6.74
CA MET A 39 -2.81 -7.67 5.68
C MET A 39 -2.82 -6.77 4.44
N ALA A 40 -1.64 -6.25 4.08
CA ALA A 40 -1.51 -5.38 2.92
C ALA A 40 -1.91 -6.13 1.64
N VAL A 41 -2.41 -5.39 0.65
CA VAL A 41 -2.86 -6.00 -0.60
C VAL A 41 -2.26 -5.28 -1.80
N VAL A 42 -1.93 -6.05 -2.84
CA VAL A 42 -1.49 -5.52 -4.13
C VAL A 42 -2.64 -5.66 -5.12
N VAL A 43 -3.00 -4.56 -5.77
CA VAL A 43 -4.10 -4.49 -6.74
C VAL A 43 -3.64 -3.91 -8.07
N ASP A 44 -4.34 -4.24 -9.15
CA ASP A 44 -3.90 -3.94 -10.52
C ASP A 44 -4.33 -2.56 -11.03
N SER A 45 -5.27 -1.90 -10.35
CA SER A 45 -5.80 -0.61 -10.80
C SER A 45 -6.36 0.26 -9.68
N ILE A 46 -6.46 1.57 -9.94
CA ILE A 46 -7.06 2.54 -9.00
C ILE A 46 -8.52 2.23 -8.65
N LYS A 47 -9.23 1.50 -9.53
CA LYS A 47 -10.60 1.05 -9.24
C LYS A 47 -10.60 -0.05 -8.18
N ASP A 48 -9.64 -0.96 -8.25
CA ASP A 48 -9.50 -2.02 -7.27
C ASP A 48 -9.06 -1.43 -5.91
N VAL A 49 -8.26 -0.35 -5.92
CA VAL A 49 -7.95 0.43 -4.70
C VAL A 49 -9.23 0.99 -4.09
N ARG A 50 -10.08 1.61 -4.92
CA ARG A 50 -11.37 2.15 -4.48
C ARG A 50 -12.25 1.06 -3.87
N ASP A 51 -12.39 -0.06 -4.56
CA ASP A 51 -13.23 -1.17 -4.12
C ASP A 51 -12.71 -1.75 -2.80
N TYR A 52 -11.39 -1.92 -2.65
CA TYR A 52 -10.78 -2.38 -1.40
C TYR A 52 -11.04 -1.43 -0.22
N LEU A 53 -10.87 -0.11 -0.43
CA LEU A 53 -11.09 0.89 0.61
C LEU A 53 -12.58 0.99 1.00
N ASP A 54 -13.50 0.88 0.04
CA ASP A 54 -14.95 0.82 0.31
C ASP A 54 -15.31 -0.44 1.11
N GLU A 55 -14.73 -1.60 0.78
CA GLU A 55 -14.92 -2.87 1.48
C GLU A 55 -14.32 -2.86 2.90
N SER A 56 -13.18 -2.21 3.10
CA SER A 56 -12.56 -1.98 4.41
C SER A 56 -13.36 -0.97 5.27
N GLY A 57 -14.25 -0.20 4.64
CA GLY A 57 -15.11 0.78 5.30
C GLY A 57 -14.45 2.14 5.50
N ALA A 58 -13.40 2.44 4.71
CA ALA A 58 -12.80 3.77 4.65
C ALA A 58 -13.79 4.78 4.04
N ASP A 59 -13.82 6.00 4.57
CA ASP A 59 -14.68 7.06 4.02
C ASP A 59 -14.05 7.68 2.77
N ILE A 60 -14.21 6.99 1.64
CA ILE A 60 -13.77 7.45 0.32
C ILE A 60 -14.88 8.19 -0.45
N SER A 61 -15.95 8.58 0.25
CA SER A 61 -17.13 9.14 -0.39
C SER A 61 -16.84 10.53 -0.97
N GLY A 62 -16.85 10.62 -2.31
CA GLY A 62 -16.55 11.86 -3.02
C GLY A 62 -15.07 12.06 -3.38
N MET A 63 -14.18 11.13 -3.00
CA MET A 63 -12.80 11.14 -3.47
C MET A 63 -12.74 10.80 -4.97
N SER A 64 -11.92 11.59 -5.67
CA SER A 64 -11.49 11.33 -7.03
C SER A 64 -10.38 10.27 -7.08
N ASP A 65 -10.14 9.70 -8.26
CA ASP A 65 -9.08 8.71 -8.44
C ASP A 65 -7.70 9.29 -8.12
N GLU A 66 -7.46 10.59 -8.42
CA GLU A 66 -6.23 11.30 -8.06
C GLU A 66 -6.08 11.42 -6.53
N GLU A 67 -7.16 11.76 -5.81
CA GLU A 67 -7.13 11.83 -4.33
C GLU A 67 -6.90 10.47 -3.68
N LEU A 68 -7.37 9.38 -4.30
CA LEU A 68 -7.10 8.01 -3.84
C LEU A 68 -5.63 7.62 -4.06
N GLU A 69 -5.04 8.01 -5.20
CA GLU A 69 -3.61 7.78 -5.45
C GLU A 69 -2.71 8.57 -4.50
N GLU A 70 -3.16 9.74 -4.04
CA GLU A 70 -2.44 10.58 -3.07
C GLU A 70 -2.66 10.17 -1.61
N ALA A 71 -3.49 9.15 -1.34
CA ALA A 71 -3.73 8.68 0.02
C ALA A 71 -2.46 8.03 0.60
N SER A 72 -2.14 8.35 1.87
CA SER A 72 -0.97 7.81 2.57
C SER A 72 -0.91 6.28 2.60
N GLU A 73 -2.07 5.62 2.63
CA GLU A 73 -2.21 4.16 2.67
C GLU A 73 -1.98 3.51 1.30
N VAL A 74 -1.92 4.30 0.22
CA VAL A 74 -1.81 3.83 -1.17
C VAL A 74 -0.40 4.10 -1.71
N PHE A 75 0.26 3.05 -2.16
CA PHE A 75 1.62 3.08 -2.68
C PHE A 75 1.61 2.69 -4.15
N ALA A 76 1.88 3.65 -5.03
CA ALA A 76 2.00 3.39 -6.47
C ALA A 76 3.27 2.58 -6.76
N LEU A 77 3.12 1.41 -7.38
CA LEU A 77 4.22 0.53 -7.75
C LEU A 77 4.72 0.83 -9.17
N PRO A 78 6.02 0.64 -9.45
CA PRO A 78 6.62 0.96 -10.76
C PRO A 78 6.07 0.11 -11.91
N ASN A 79 5.47 -1.03 -11.60
CA ASN A 79 4.82 -1.92 -12.57
C ASN A 79 3.38 -1.50 -12.92
N GLY A 80 2.87 -0.41 -12.33
CA GLY A 80 1.52 0.10 -12.54
C GLY A 80 0.45 -0.49 -11.61
N GLN A 81 0.84 -1.34 -10.67
CA GLN A 81 -0.01 -1.84 -9.59
C GLN A 81 0.02 -0.86 -8.39
N TYR A 82 -0.79 -1.13 -7.38
CA TYR A 82 -0.87 -0.34 -6.15
C TYR A 82 -0.81 -1.28 -4.95
N LEU A 83 0.03 -0.94 -3.97
CA LEU A 83 0.05 -1.58 -2.66
C LEU A 83 -0.81 -0.74 -1.71
N ILE A 84 -1.72 -1.38 -0.98
CA ILE A 84 -2.58 -0.74 0.03
C ILE A 84 -2.18 -1.28 1.39
N VAL A 85 -1.84 -0.38 2.32
CA VAL A 85 -1.40 -0.71 3.67
C VAL A 85 -2.26 0.05 4.67
N GLU A 86 -2.93 -0.66 5.56
CA GLU A 86 -3.69 -0.05 6.66
C GLU A 86 -2.73 0.44 7.75
N GLY A 87 -2.90 1.70 8.18
CA GLY A 87 -2.07 2.38 9.19
C GLY A 87 -2.58 2.29 10.63
#